data_AF-A0A7S1VVN4-F1
#
_entry.id   AF-A0A7S1VVN4-F1
#
_cell.length_a   1.000
_cell.length_b   1.000
_cell.length_c   1.000
_cell.angle_alpha   90.00
_cell.angle_beta   90.00
_cell.angle_gamma   90.00
#
_symmetry.space_group_name_H-M   'P 1'
#
loop_
_entity.id
_entity.type
_entity.pdbx_description
1 polymer ?
#
loop_
_entity_poly.entity_id
_entity_poly.type
_entity_poly.pdbx_seq_one_letter_code
_entity_poly.pdbx_strand_id
1 'polypeptide(L)'
;GLSLGEYSALCFADAISFADGVKITKARGEAMQAASDAADSGMVSVIGLDKSKVAELCAMASEKSGANVQIANYLCNGNYAVSGASAACDAVAELAKPEFKARMTVKLAVAGAFHTDFMAPAVSALEDVLKEVTISKPRIPVISNVDAKPHSDPETIKQLLATQVTSPVQWESTMDSILEGGLEKAYELGPGKVTAGILKRFDKKKECENVAV
;
A
#
# COMPACT_ATOMS: atom_id res chain seq x y z
N GLY A 1 8.71 2.20 3.56
CA GLY A 1 7.97 1.03 4.07
C GLY A 1 6.69 0.84 3.27
N LEU A 2 5.98 -0.27 3.47
CA LEU A 2 4.73 -0.57 2.76
C LEU A 2 3.52 0.01 3.55
N SER A 3 2.77 0.91 2.93
CA SER A 3 1.62 1.64 3.49
C SER A 3 1.95 2.28 4.85
N LEU A 4 1.43 1.73 5.95
CA LEU A 4 1.73 2.17 7.31
C LEU A 4 3.23 2.25 7.62
N GLY A 5 4.03 1.33 7.04
CA GLY A 5 5.48 1.32 7.25
C GLY A 5 6.22 2.53 6.67
N GLU A 6 5.57 3.39 5.88
CA GLU A 6 6.14 4.68 5.45
C GLU A 6 6.29 5.66 6.62
N TYR A 7 5.33 5.66 7.56
CA TYR A 7 5.41 6.50 8.77
C TYR A 7 6.57 6.06 9.68
N SER A 8 6.78 4.74 9.83
CA SER A 8 7.95 4.21 10.54
C SER A 8 9.26 4.58 9.84
N ALA A 9 9.29 4.61 8.51
CA ALA A 9 10.47 5.04 7.76
C ALA A 9 10.76 6.53 7.95
N LEU A 10 9.74 7.38 8.01
CA LEU A 10 9.88 8.80 8.31
C LEU A 10 10.35 9.06 9.74
N CYS A 11 9.81 8.31 10.71
CA CYS A 11 10.32 8.33 12.09
C CYS A 11 11.77 7.88 12.15
N PHE A 12 12.07 6.76 11.47
CA PHE A 12 13.44 6.28 11.38
C PHE A 12 14.33 7.34 10.77
N ALA A 13 13.91 8.12 9.77
CA ALA A 13 14.71 9.15 9.11
C ALA A 13 14.72 10.53 9.81
N ASP A 14 14.25 10.64 11.06
CA ASP A 14 14.11 11.88 11.83
C ASP A 14 13.21 12.96 11.20
N ALA A 15 12.36 12.60 10.24
CA ALA A 15 11.39 13.54 9.67
C ALA A 15 10.21 13.79 10.61
N ILE A 16 9.81 12.79 11.39
CA ILE A 16 8.68 12.85 12.31
C ILE A 16 9.14 12.27 13.66
N SER A 17 8.72 12.86 14.78
CA SER A 17 9.01 12.29 16.09
C SER A 17 8.25 10.97 16.30
N PHE A 18 8.74 10.09 17.17
CA PHE A 18 8.01 8.85 17.47
C PHE A 18 6.59 9.14 17.99
N ALA A 19 6.44 10.14 18.88
CA ALA A 19 5.15 10.53 19.43
C ALA A 19 4.19 11.03 18.35
N ASP A 20 4.67 11.85 17.42
CA ASP A 20 3.87 12.33 16.29
C ASP A 20 3.55 11.19 15.32
N GLY A 21 4.49 10.27 15.07
CA GLY A 21 4.25 9.07 14.27
C GLY A 21 3.11 8.21 14.82
N VAL A 22 3.06 7.99 16.14
CA VAL A 22 1.95 7.31 16.81
C VAL A 22 0.65 8.10 16.70
N LYS A 23 0.70 9.42 16.94
CA LYS A 23 -0.47 10.30 16.83
C LYS A 23 -1.10 10.25 15.43
N ILE A 24 -0.29 10.39 14.39
CA ILE A 24 -0.73 10.37 12.99
C ILE A 24 -1.30 9.00 12.63
N THR A 25 -0.57 7.92 12.94
CA THR A 25 -0.99 6.56 12.56
C THR A 25 -2.26 6.12 13.29
N LYS A 26 -2.47 6.55 14.54
CA LYS A 26 -3.74 6.37 15.25
C LYS A 26 -4.89 7.05 14.52
N ALA A 27 -4.77 8.36 14.26
CA ALA A 27 -5.82 9.12 13.59
C ALA A 27 -6.12 8.59 12.18
N ARG A 28 -5.08 8.22 11.44
CA ARG A 28 -5.20 7.54 10.14
C ARG A 28 -5.98 6.24 10.25
N GLY A 29 -5.65 5.39 11.22
CA GLY A 29 -6.32 4.12 11.44
C GLY A 29 -7.81 4.29 11.78
N GLU A 30 -8.12 5.20 12.70
CA GLU A 30 -9.50 5.52 13.09
C GLU A 30 -10.31 6.08 11.91
N ALA A 31 -9.73 6.99 11.13
CA ALA A 31 -10.40 7.60 9.98
C ALA A 31 -10.64 6.59 8.84
N MET A 32 -9.65 5.74 8.53
CA MET A 32 -9.80 4.69 7.53
C MET A 32 -10.80 3.60 7.97
N GLN A 33 -10.86 3.29 9.27
CA GLN A 33 -11.88 2.39 9.82
C GLN A 33 -13.27 2.99 9.65
N ALA A 34 -13.47 4.26 10.02
CA ALA A 34 -14.76 4.93 9.84
C ALA A 34 -15.20 4.99 8.36
N ALA A 35 -14.27 5.21 7.43
CA ALA A 35 -14.54 5.16 6.00
C ALA A 35 -14.96 3.74 5.54
N SER A 36 -14.33 2.71 6.11
CA SER A 36 -14.67 1.31 5.84
C SER A 36 -16.04 0.93 6.40
N ASP A 37 -16.38 1.41 7.60
CA ASP A 37 -17.68 1.14 8.22
C ASP A 37 -18.85 1.80 7.46
N ALA A 38 -18.57 2.88 6.72
CA ALA A 38 -19.55 3.59 5.92
C ALA A 38 -19.85 2.95 4.55
N ALA A 39 -19.01 2.01 4.08
CA ALA A 39 -19.16 1.40 2.77
C ALA A 39 -18.69 -0.07 2.75
N ASP A 40 -19.60 -0.97 2.36
CA ASP A 40 -19.28 -2.39 2.21
C ASP A 40 -18.23 -2.62 1.11
N SER A 41 -17.00 -2.87 1.55
CA SER A 41 -15.81 -2.84 0.73
C SER A 41 -14.74 -3.78 1.27
N GLY A 42 -13.74 -4.10 0.47
CA GLY A 42 -12.68 -5.01 0.87
C GLY A 42 -11.51 -5.05 -0.10
N MET A 43 -10.65 -6.04 0.11
CA MET A 43 -9.45 -6.24 -0.72
C MET A 43 -9.22 -7.72 -1.03
N VAL A 44 -8.65 -7.99 -2.21
CA VAL A 44 -8.31 -9.33 -2.69
C VAL A 44 -6.88 -9.32 -3.24
N SER A 45 -6.04 -10.24 -2.76
CA SER A 45 -4.75 -10.53 -3.38
C SER A 45 -4.97 -11.38 -4.63
N VAL A 46 -4.38 -10.97 -5.75
CA VAL A 46 -4.41 -11.64 -7.06
C VAL A 46 -3.00 -12.08 -7.42
N ILE A 47 -2.81 -13.40 -7.56
CA ILE A 47 -1.49 -14.01 -7.73
C ILE A 47 -1.42 -14.74 -9.07
N GLY A 48 -0.31 -14.58 -9.77
CA GLY A 48 0.01 -15.27 -11.02
C GLY A 48 -0.47 -14.54 -12.28
N LEU A 49 -0.90 -13.29 -12.17
CA LEU A 49 -1.23 -12.42 -13.30
C LEU A 49 -0.26 -11.24 -13.35
N ASP A 50 0.04 -10.74 -14.54
CA ASP A 50 0.72 -9.46 -14.75
C ASP A 50 -0.24 -8.28 -14.52
N LYS A 51 0.33 -7.07 -14.35
CA LYS A 51 -0.45 -5.84 -14.08
C LYS A 51 -1.54 -5.54 -15.10
N SER A 52 -1.30 -5.80 -16.39
CA SER A 52 -2.29 -5.55 -17.45
C SER A 52 -3.50 -6.46 -17.30
N LYS A 53 -3.27 -7.75 -17.07
CA LYS A 53 -4.35 -8.71 -16.83
C LYS A 53 -5.11 -8.44 -15.54
N VAL A 54 -4.44 -7.96 -14.48
CA VAL A 54 -5.14 -7.56 -13.26
C VAL A 54 -6.02 -6.33 -13.51
N ALA A 55 -5.56 -5.36 -14.32
CA ALA A 55 -6.37 -4.22 -14.70
C ALA A 55 -7.61 -4.62 -15.53
N GLU A 56 -7.44 -5.50 -16.51
CA GLU A 56 -8.56 -6.07 -17.29
C GLU A 56 -9.55 -6.85 -16.40
N LEU A 57 -9.04 -7.64 -15.46
CA LEU A 57 -9.84 -8.36 -14.47
C LEU A 57 -10.65 -7.39 -13.59
N CYS A 58 -10.04 -6.28 -13.13
CA CYS A 58 -10.74 -5.26 -12.36
C CYS A 58 -11.86 -4.60 -13.17
N ALA A 59 -11.61 -4.29 -14.45
CA ALA A 59 -12.60 -3.70 -15.34
C ALA A 59 -13.79 -4.66 -15.54
N MET A 60 -13.53 -5.94 -15.86
CA MET A 60 -14.58 -6.95 -16.04
C MET A 60 -15.34 -7.23 -14.75
N ALA A 61 -14.67 -7.29 -13.60
CA ALA A 61 -15.32 -7.44 -12.31
C ALA A 61 -16.19 -6.24 -11.95
N SER A 62 -15.75 -5.03 -12.29
CA SER A 62 -16.53 -3.82 -12.06
C SER A 62 -17.79 -3.79 -12.93
N GLU A 63 -17.67 -4.14 -14.21
CA GLU A 63 -18.80 -4.28 -15.12
C GLU A 63 -19.80 -5.33 -14.65
N LYS A 64 -19.31 -6.53 -14.28
CA LYS A 64 -20.15 -7.64 -13.82
C LYS A 64 -20.92 -7.31 -12.55
N SER A 65 -20.29 -6.61 -11.60
CA SER A 65 -20.89 -6.30 -10.30
C SER A 65 -21.67 -4.99 -10.28
N GLY A 66 -21.45 -4.10 -11.25
CA GLY A 66 -21.96 -2.72 -11.23
C GLY A 66 -21.31 -1.83 -10.18
N ALA A 67 -20.17 -2.25 -9.61
CA ALA A 67 -19.48 -1.53 -8.53
C ALA A 67 -17.96 -1.51 -8.77
N ASN A 68 -17.26 -0.52 -8.24
CA ASN A 68 -15.85 -0.30 -8.58
C ASN A 68 -14.88 -1.20 -7.79
N VAL A 69 -13.86 -1.73 -8.48
CA VAL A 69 -12.65 -2.33 -7.91
C VAL A 69 -11.44 -1.95 -8.76
N GLN A 70 -10.30 -1.71 -8.11
CA GLN A 70 -9.05 -1.33 -8.78
C GLN A 70 -7.82 -1.89 -8.07
N ILE A 71 -6.65 -1.82 -8.70
CA ILE A 71 -5.39 -2.19 -8.07
C ILE A 71 -5.05 -1.16 -6.99
N ALA A 72 -4.87 -1.64 -5.75
CA ALA A 72 -4.50 -0.83 -4.59
C ALA A 72 -3.04 -1.04 -4.16
N ASN A 73 -2.44 -2.19 -4.47
CA ASN A 73 -1.02 -2.42 -4.22
C ASN A 73 -0.38 -3.12 -5.42
N TYR A 74 0.60 -2.46 -6.00
CA TYR A 74 1.55 -3.03 -6.94
C TYR A 74 2.68 -3.65 -6.12
N LEU A 75 2.60 -4.94 -5.77
CA LEU A 75 3.57 -5.56 -4.86
C LEU A 75 4.80 -6.07 -5.62
N CYS A 76 4.59 -6.93 -6.62
CA CYS A 76 5.62 -7.38 -7.55
C CYS A 76 4.97 -8.08 -8.74
N ASN A 77 5.73 -8.28 -9.82
CA ASN A 77 5.22 -9.03 -10.96
C ASN A 77 4.63 -10.40 -10.53
N GLY A 78 3.39 -10.64 -10.92
CA GLY A 78 2.65 -11.84 -10.53
C GLY A 78 2.06 -11.81 -9.12
N ASN A 79 2.01 -10.67 -8.43
CA ASN A 79 1.37 -10.49 -7.12
C ASN A 79 0.88 -9.04 -6.94
N TYR A 80 -0.43 -8.86 -6.93
CA TYR A 80 -1.09 -7.56 -6.78
C TYR A 80 -2.18 -7.66 -5.72
N ALA A 81 -2.54 -6.55 -5.09
CA ALA A 81 -3.77 -6.49 -4.29
C ALA A 81 -4.73 -5.50 -4.92
N VAL A 82 -5.97 -5.94 -5.13
CA VAL A 82 -7.07 -5.13 -5.62
C VAL A 82 -8.01 -4.79 -4.47
N SER A 83 -8.74 -3.71 -4.61
CA SER A 83 -9.49 -3.06 -3.54
C SER A 83 -10.71 -2.35 -4.12
N GLY A 84 -11.86 -2.46 -3.47
CA GLY A 84 -13.11 -1.89 -3.97
C GLY A 84 -14.33 -2.37 -3.19
N ALA A 85 -15.51 -2.18 -3.79
CA ALA A 85 -16.76 -2.68 -3.22
C ALA A 85 -16.71 -4.20 -3.03
N SER A 86 -17.34 -4.72 -1.96
CA SER A 86 -17.32 -6.15 -1.64
C SER A 86 -17.83 -7.02 -2.79
N ALA A 87 -18.93 -6.60 -3.45
CA ALA A 87 -19.47 -7.29 -4.62
C ALA A 87 -18.49 -7.35 -5.81
N ALA A 88 -17.71 -6.29 -6.03
CA ALA A 88 -16.70 -6.24 -7.08
C ALA A 88 -15.47 -7.10 -6.72
N CYS A 89 -15.08 -7.12 -5.45
CA CYS A 89 -14.05 -8.04 -4.94
C CYS A 89 -14.46 -9.51 -5.07
N ASP A 90 -15.72 -9.84 -4.81
CA ASP A 90 -16.23 -11.20 -4.98
C ASP A 90 -16.26 -11.57 -6.47
N ALA A 91 -16.66 -10.65 -7.36
CA ALA A 91 -16.57 -10.84 -8.81
C ALA A 91 -15.11 -11.05 -9.29
N VAL A 92 -14.13 -10.34 -8.72
CA VAL A 92 -12.70 -10.62 -8.98
C VAL A 92 -12.36 -12.06 -8.63
N ALA A 93 -12.76 -12.53 -7.45
CA ALA A 93 -12.46 -13.89 -7.01
C ALA A 93 -13.09 -14.96 -7.91
N GLU A 94 -14.31 -14.71 -8.41
CA GLU A 94 -15.01 -15.58 -9.36
C GLU A 94 -14.33 -15.63 -10.73
N LEU A 95 -13.91 -14.48 -11.27
CA LEU A 95 -13.42 -14.36 -12.65
C LEU A 95 -11.93 -14.71 -12.80
N ALA A 96 -11.12 -14.46 -11.77
CA ALA A 96 -9.66 -14.49 -11.87
C ALA A 96 -9.10 -15.81 -12.41
N LYS A 97 -9.59 -16.95 -11.90
CA LYS A 97 -9.11 -18.27 -12.31
C LYS A 97 -9.73 -18.78 -13.63
N PRO A 98 -11.07 -18.79 -13.80
CA PRO A 98 -11.68 -19.33 -15.03
C PRO A 98 -11.33 -18.51 -16.26
N GLU A 99 -11.39 -17.18 -16.19
CA GLU A 99 -11.22 -16.30 -17.37
C GLU A 99 -9.76 -15.88 -17.56
N PHE A 100 -9.10 -15.42 -16.50
CA PHE A 100 -7.76 -14.83 -16.60
C PHE A 100 -6.62 -15.81 -16.33
N LYS A 101 -6.94 -17.03 -15.87
CA LYS A 101 -5.97 -18.08 -15.48
C LYS A 101 -5.04 -17.64 -14.34
N ALA A 102 -5.55 -16.83 -13.41
CA ALA A 102 -4.84 -16.52 -12.18
C ALA A 102 -4.49 -17.80 -11.43
N ARG A 103 -3.32 -17.82 -10.79
CA ARG A 103 -2.90 -18.96 -9.97
C ARG A 103 -3.79 -19.07 -8.74
N MET A 104 -4.06 -17.95 -8.09
CA MET A 104 -4.81 -17.89 -6.83
C MET A 104 -5.35 -16.48 -6.58
N THR A 105 -6.50 -16.41 -5.91
CA THR A 105 -7.00 -15.19 -5.27
C THR A 105 -7.19 -15.46 -3.78
N VAL A 106 -6.95 -14.44 -2.94
CA VAL A 106 -7.12 -14.53 -1.48
C VAL A 106 -7.82 -13.26 -0.99
N LYS A 107 -9.02 -13.39 -0.41
CA LYS A 107 -9.69 -12.27 0.26
C LYS A 107 -8.89 -11.89 1.51
N LEU A 108 -8.51 -10.63 1.63
CA LEU A 108 -7.68 -10.14 2.71
C LEU A 108 -8.53 -9.82 3.93
N ALA A 109 -8.04 -10.17 5.12
CA ALA A 109 -8.68 -9.83 6.39
C ALA A 109 -8.36 -8.38 6.78
N VAL A 110 -8.96 -7.44 6.05
CA VAL A 110 -8.81 -5.99 6.24
C VAL A 110 -10.19 -5.35 6.40
N ALA A 111 -10.22 -4.15 6.99
CA ALA A 111 -11.47 -3.47 7.31
C ALA A 111 -12.25 -2.99 6.08
N GLY A 112 -11.57 -2.58 5.00
CA GLY A 112 -12.23 -2.06 3.82
C GLY A 112 -11.28 -1.83 2.64
N ALA A 113 -11.76 -1.08 1.65
CA ALA A 113 -11.05 -0.85 0.39
C ALA A 113 -9.92 0.20 0.50
N PHE A 114 -8.84 -0.13 1.20
CA PHE A 114 -7.68 0.76 1.34
C PHE A 114 -7.03 1.11 0.01
N HIS A 115 -6.40 2.30 -0.05
CA HIS A 115 -5.67 2.81 -1.22
C HIS A 115 -6.55 2.99 -2.45
N THR A 116 -7.79 3.43 -2.22
CA THR A 116 -8.78 3.77 -3.25
C THR A 116 -9.65 4.95 -2.80
N ASP A 117 -10.50 5.45 -3.69
CA ASP A 117 -11.46 6.53 -3.39
C ASP A 117 -12.45 6.20 -2.27
N PHE A 118 -12.64 4.92 -1.91
CA PHE A 118 -13.41 4.54 -0.71
C PHE A 118 -12.83 5.15 0.57
N MET A 119 -11.54 5.50 0.58
CA MET A 119 -10.86 6.14 1.70
C MET A 119 -10.91 7.67 1.64
N ALA A 120 -11.56 8.28 0.65
CA ALA A 120 -11.66 9.74 0.54
C ALA A 120 -12.22 10.41 1.82
N PRO A 121 -13.21 9.85 2.54
CA PRO A 121 -13.68 10.43 3.80
C PRO A 121 -12.59 10.54 4.88
N ALA A 122 -11.56 9.68 4.84
CA ALA A 122 -10.49 9.66 5.82
C ALA A 122 -9.43 10.75 5.60
N VAL A 123 -9.39 11.37 4.40
CA VAL A 123 -8.33 12.31 4.01
C VAL A 123 -8.36 13.56 4.91
N SER A 124 -9.52 14.17 5.10
CA SER A 124 -9.66 15.40 5.89
C SER A 124 -9.15 15.24 7.33
N ALA A 125 -9.53 14.16 8.01
CA ALA A 125 -9.08 13.86 9.36
C ALA A 125 -7.54 13.65 9.44
N LEU A 126 -6.96 13.03 8.42
CA LEU A 126 -5.51 12.85 8.33
C LEU A 126 -4.80 14.19 8.07
N GLU A 127 -5.32 15.01 7.15
CA GLU A 127 -4.78 16.34 6.87
C GLU A 127 -4.79 17.24 8.10
N ASP A 128 -5.85 17.20 8.90
CA ASP A 128 -5.95 18.00 10.12
C ASP A 128 -4.87 17.62 11.14
N VAL A 129 -4.63 16.33 11.35
CA VAL A 129 -3.53 15.88 12.22
C VAL A 129 -2.17 16.21 11.62
N LEU A 130 -1.99 16.13 10.30
CA LEU A 130 -0.75 16.51 9.62
C LEU A 130 -0.45 18.02 9.70
N LYS A 131 -1.46 18.88 9.89
CA LYS A 131 -1.25 20.32 10.16
C LYS A 131 -0.67 20.57 11.55
N GLU A 132 -0.99 19.71 12.51
CA GLU A 132 -0.56 19.85 13.92
C GLU A 132 0.84 19.29 14.19
N VAL A 133 1.36 18.43 13.30
CA VAL A 133 2.67 17.80 13.45
C VAL A 133 3.74 18.52 12.66
N THR A 134 4.93 18.58 13.24
CA THR A 134 6.11 19.11 12.55
C THR A 134 6.75 17.99 11.73
N ILE A 135 6.84 18.19 10.42
CA ILE A 135 7.63 17.35 9.53
C ILE A 135 8.93 18.09 9.26
N SER A 136 10.06 17.47 9.59
CA SER A 136 11.40 17.98 9.35
C SER A 136 11.99 17.36 8.09
N LYS A 137 13.03 18.00 7.53
CA LYS A 137 13.81 17.41 6.45
C LYS A 137 14.45 16.11 6.96
N PRO A 138 14.17 14.94 6.35
CA PRO A 138 14.75 13.68 6.82
C PRO A 138 16.26 13.64 6.60
N ARG A 139 16.99 12.93 7.46
CA ARG A 139 18.43 12.67 7.28
C ARG A 139 18.71 11.69 6.13
N ILE A 140 17.73 10.87 5.76
CA ILE A 140 17.77 9.93 4.64
C ILE A 140 16.48 10.13 3.84
N PRO A 141 16.54 10.41 2.52
CA PRO A 141 15.34 10.55 1.71
C PRO A 141 14.42 9.33 1.84
N VAL A 142 13.11 9.55 1.99
CA VAL A 142 12.13 8.47 2.14
C VAL A 142 11.38 8.29 0.83
N ILE A 143 11.29 7.04 0.36
CA ILE A 143 10.57 6.72 -0.87
C ILE A 143 9.06 6.69 -0.58
N SER A 144 8.31 7.56 -1.26
CA SER A 144 6.86 7.65 -1.13
C SER A 144 6.17 6.48 -1.82
N ASN A 145 5.12 5.95 -1.18
CA ASN A 145 4.29 4.90 -1.77
C ASN A 145 3.43 5.39 -2.94
N VAL A 146 3.23 6.71 -3.08
CA VAL A 146 2.36 7.29 -4.11
C VAL A 146 3.06 7.34 -5.46
N ASP A 147 4.31 7.80 -5.51
CA ASP A 147 5.03 8.05 -6.75
C ASP A 147 6.33 7.23 -6.91
N ALA A 148 6.66 6.39 -5.93
CA ALA A 148 7.88 5.58 -5.86
C ALA A 148 9.18 6.39 -5.96
N LYS A 149 9.18 7.67 -5.56
CA LYS A 149 10.38 8.53 -5.58
C LYS A 149 10.86 8.86 -4.18
N PRO A 150 12.18 9.06 -3.99
CA PRO A 150 12.73 9.55 -2.73
C PRO A 150 12.41 11.04 -2.54
N HIS A 151 11.89 11.39 -1.37
CA HIS A 151 11.55 12.76 -1.01
C HIS A 151 12.26 13.20 0.27
N SER A 152 12.67 14.47 0.29
CA SER A 152 13.28 15.13 1.45
C SER A 152 12.66 16.49 1.77
N ASP A 153 11.76 16.98 0.93
CA ASP A 153 11.06 18.24 1.16
C ASP A 153 9.87 18.00 2.11
N PRO A 154 9.81 18.65 3.28
CA PRO A 154 8.78 18.38 4.28
C PRO A 154 7.35 18.64 3.79
N GLU A 155 7.14 19.67 2.97
CA GLU A 155 5.81 20.01 2.45
C GLU A 155 5.34 18.98 1.43
N THR A 156 6.24 18.56 0.55
CA THR A 156 5.98 17.45 -0.39
C THR A 156 5.66 16.16 0.36
N ILE A 157 6.42 15.81 1.40
CA ILE A 157 6.14 14.63 2.24
C ILE A 157 4.75 14.74 2.86
N LYS A 158 4.40 15.90 3.44
CA LYS A 158 3.08 16.12 4.06
C LYS A 158 1.93 15.87 3.08
N GLN A 159 2.02 16.40 1.87
CA GLN A 159 1.00 16.24 0.82
C GLN A 159 0.89 14.78 0.35
N LEU A 160 2.02 14.10 0.20
CA LEU A 160 2.04 12.69 -0.21
C LEU A 160 1.45 11.77 0.86
N LEU A 161 1.68 12.04 2.14
CA LEU A 161 1.09 11.26 3.23
C LEU A 161 -0.45 11.35 3.26
N ALA A 162 -1.01 12.54 3.04
CA ALA A 162 -2.45 12.72 2.91
C ALA A 162 -3.02 11.99 1.68
N THR A 163 -2.30 12.05 0.55
CA THR A 163 -2.67 11.40 -0.71
C THR A 163 -2.55 9.87 -0.65
N GLN A 164 -1.68 9.34 0.22
CA GLN A 164 -1.36 7.91 0.31
C GLN A 164 -2.57 7.02 0.60
N VAL A 165 -3.56 7.50 1.36
CA VAL A 165 -4.71 6.67 1.78
C VAL A 165 -5.67 6.36 0.64
N THR A 166 -5.73 7.20 -0.39
CA THR A 166 -6.58 7.03 -1.58
C THR A 166 -5.80 6.57 -2.82
N SER A 167 -4.48 6.59 -2.76
CA SER A 167 -3.62 6.24 -3.91
C SER A 167 -3.06 4.83 -3.81
N PRO A 168 -2.93 4.10 -4.94
CA PRO A 168 -2.30 2.78 -4.95
C PRO A 168 -0.84 2.83 -4.50
N VAL A 169 -0.43 1.83 -3.71
CA VAL A 169 0.95 1.68 -3.26
C VAL A 169 1.84 1.14 -4.38
N GLN A 170 2.83 1.93 -4.81
CA GLN A 170 3.78 1.64 -5.88
C GLN A 170 5.01 0.85 -5.38
N TRP A 171 4.78 -0.27 -4.69
CA TRP A 171 5.87 -1.08 -4.12
C TRP A 171 6.75 -1.74 -5.19
N GLU A 172 6.15 -2.17 -6.30
CA GLU A 172 6.87 -2.76 -7.44
C GLU A 172 7.91 -1.80 -7.99
N SER A 173 7.50 -0.57 -8.35
CA SER A 173 8.40 0.47 -8.83
C SER A 173 9.42 0.92 -7.78
N THR A 174 9.03 0.94 -6.50
CA THR A 174 9.95 1.22 -5.39
C THR A 174 11.08 0.19 -5.35
N MET A 175 10.75 -1.09 -5.43
CA MET A 175 11.73 -2.18 -5.34
C MET A 175 12.61 -2.26 -6.59
N ASP A 176 12.04 -2.05 -7.78
CA ASP A 176 12.82 -1.99 -9.02
C ASP A 176 13.90 -0.90 -8.92
N SER A 177 13.52 0.31 -8.49
CA SER A 177 14.45 1.43 -8.31
C SER A 177 15.54 1.15 -7.27
N ILE A 178 15.19 0.52 -6.15
CA ILE A 178 16.14 0.15 -5.08
C ILE A 178 17.14 -0.92 -5.59
N LEU A 179 16.67 -1.90 -6.36
CA LEU A 179 17.51 -2.97 -6.88
C LEU A 179 18.44 -2.47 -7.97
N GLU A 180 17.95 -1.64 -8.89
CA GLU A 180 18.76 -0.94 -9.90
C GLU A 180 19.82 -0.04 -9.25
N GLY A 181 19.48 0.57 -8.11
CA GLY A 181 20.39 1.36 -7.28
C GLY A 181 21.46 0.54 -6.54
N GLY A 182 21.50 -0.78 -6.69
CA GLY A 182 22.57 -1.63 -6.17
C GLY A 182 22.39 -2.10 -4.72
N LEU A 183 21.16 -2.33 -4.26
CA LEU A 183 20.87 -2.86 -2.92
C LEU A 183 21.77 -4.04 -2.52
N GLU A 184 22.59 -3.86 -1.49
CA GLU A 184 23.49 -4.90 -0.97
C GLU A 184 22.88 -5.71 0.18
N LYS A 185 22.26 -5.01 1.14
CA LYS A 185 21.65 -5.59 2.34
C LYS A 185 20.30 -4.96 2.62
N ALA A 186 19.35 -5.76 3.07
CA ALA A 186 18.03 -5.30 3.48
C ALA A 186 17.70 -5.79 4.89
N TYR A 187 16.94 -4.97 5.62
CA TYR A 187 16.42 -5.28 6.94
C TYR A 187 14.92 -4.99 6.95
N GLU A 188 14.11 -5.96 7.37
CA GLU A 188 12.68 -5.80 7.64
C GLU A 188 12.47 -5.64 9.14
N LEU A 189 12.09 -4.43 9.55
CA LEU A 189 11.86 -4.07 10.94
C LEU A 189 10.37 -4.19 11.28
N GLY A 190 10.05 -4.97 12.31
CA GLY A 190 8.68 -5.18 12.79
C GLY A 190 8.19 -6.62 12.65
N PRO A 191 6.93 -6.89 13.02
CA PRO A 191 6.40 -8.24 13.07
C PRO A 191 6.20 -8.84 11.67
N GLY A 192 6.47 -10.14 11.55
CA GLY A 192 6.26 -10.88 10.31
C GLY A 192 7.45 -10.81 9.36
N LYS A 193 7.21 -11.18 8.09
CA LYS A 193 8.25 -11.30 7.06
C LYS A 193 7.72 -10.99 5.65
N VAL A 194 6.75 -10.09 5.59
CA VAL A 194 5.95 -9.87 4.38
C VAL A 194 6.80 -9.22 3.29
N THR A 195 7.48 -8.12 3.61
CA THR A 195 8.31 -7.39 2.65
C THR A 195 9.58 -8.15 2.29
N ALA A 196 10.18 -8.91 3.23
CA ALA A 196 11.25 -9.86 2.93
C ALA A 196 10.79 -10.97 1.98
N GLY A 197 9.58 -11.49 2.18
CA GLY A 197 8.97 -12.48 1.28
C GLY A 197 8.72 -11.93 -0.13
N ILE A 198 8.26 -10.68 -0.22
CA ILE A 198 8.07 -9.96 -1.49
C ILE A 198 9.41 -9.69 -2.17
N LEU A 199 10.46 -9.28 -1.47
CA LEU A 199 11.80 -9.05 -2.05
C LEU A 199 12.31 -10.28 -2.81
N LYS A 200 12.12 -11.48 -2.26
CA LYS A 200 12.51 -12.74 -2.91
C LYS A 200 11.80 -13.03 -4.23
N ARG A 201 10.70 -12.31 -4.53
CA ARG A 201 10.00 -12.38 -5.82
C ARG A 201 10.68 -11.56 -6.90
N PHE A 202 11.41 -10.51 -6.53
CA PHE A 202 12.23 -9.73 -7.46
C PHE A 202 13.56 -10.44 -7.72
N ASP A 203 14.24 -10.87 -6.66
CA ASP A 203 15.51 -11.57 -6.76
C ASP A 203 15.66 -12.58 -5.61
N LYS A 204 15.71 -13.87 -5.98
CA LYS A 204 15.83 -14.98 -5.02
C LYS A 204 17.16 -14.99 -4.26
N LYS A 205 18.18 -14.30 -4.77
CA LYS A 205 19.51 -14.20 -4.14
C LYS A 205 19.60 -13.06 -3.13
N LYS A 206 18.66 -12.11 -3.15
CA LYS A 206 18.66 -11.01 -2.18
C LYS A 206 18.20 -11.53 -0.83
N GLU A 207 18.98 -11.18 0.19
CA GLU A 207 18.68 -11.49 1.58
C GLU A 207 18.07 -10.25 2.25
N CYS A 208 17.07 -10.49 3.08
CA CYS A 208 16.49 -9.49 3.96
C CYS A 208 16.43 -10.10 5.36
N GLU A 209 17.16 -9.49 6.28
CA GLU A 209 17.17 -9.89 7.69
C GLU A 209 15.92 -9.34 8.37
N ASN A 210 15.10 -10.22 8.96
CA ASN A 210 13.96 -9.77 9.74
C ASN A 210 14.40 -9.49 11.17
N VAL A 211 14.14 -8.27 11.63
CA VAL A 211 14.38 -7.83 13.00
C VAL A 211 13.02 -7.68 13.66
N ALA A 212 12.59 -8.76 14.32
CA ALA A 212 11.37 -8.78 15.11
C ALA A 212 11.58 -8.01 16.42
N VAL A 213 10.54 -7.28 16.84
CA VAL A 213 10.46 -6.57 18.13
C VAL A 213 9.57 -7.37 19.07
#